data_AF-A0A8T3WHN5-F1
#
_entry.id   AF-A0A8T3WHN5-F1
#
_cell.length_a   1.000
_cell.length_b   1.000
_cell.length_c   1.000
_cell.angle_alpha   90.00
_cell.angle_beta   90.00
_cell.angle_gamma   90.00
#
_symmetry.space_group_name_H-M   'P 1'
#
loop_
_entity.id
_entity.type
_entity.pdbx_description
1 polymer ?
#
loop_
_entity_poly.entity_id
_entity_poly.type
_entity_poly.pdbx_seq_one_letter_code
_entity_poly.pdbx_strand_id
1 'polypeptide(L)'
;MMRNTTLFEKGLSSFINVVFVSIFFLPFLFIDIPFLIKKFIFIFLFLLYKLILIYFLENKSIGMILIGSYWKENYPLKNQFIHAVFYTISFSTLLFWIYFPFDLFLFNMLFIQIPMILYKGTTMHGYLAGKMVTVKKPNNENKNTKAYSI
;
A
#
# COMPACT_ATOMS: atom_id res chain seq x y z
N MET A 1 17.97 -9.90 -13.11
CA MET A 1 17.17 -8.80 -13.70
C MET A 1 15.94 -8.57 -12.83
N MET A 2 15.66 -7.34 -12.41
CA MET A 2 14.49 -7.04 -11.56
C MET A 2 13.19 -7.12 -12.38
N ARG A 3 12.15 -7.74 -11.84
CA ARG A 3 10.83 -7.85 -12.47
C ARG A 3 9.85 -6.84 -11.86
N ASN A 4 9.00 -6.23 -12.66
CA ASN A 4 7.89 -5.42 -12.15
C ASN A 4 6.92 -6.30 -11.34
N THR A 5 6.40 -5.76 -10.24
CA THR A 5 5.36 -6.46 -9.46
C THR A 5 4.06 -6.56 -10.26
N THR A 6 3.35 -7.69 -10.11
CA THR A 6 2.05 -7.89 -10.75
C THR A 6 0.94 -7.10 -10.04
N LEU A 7 -0.21 -6.96 -10.69
CA LEU A 7 -1.40 -6.38 -10.08
C LEU A 7 -1.81 -7.14 -8.80
N PHE A 8 -1.73 -8.46 -8.82
CA PHE A 8 -2.02 -9.30 -7.66
C PHE A 8 -1.03 -9.06 -6.51
N GLU A 9 0.27 -8.96 -6.79
CA GLU A 9 1.27 -8.66 -5.75
C GLU A 9 1.03 -7.28 -5.11
N LYS A 10 0.66 -6.27 -5.91
CA LYS A 10 0.32 -4.94 -5.39
C LYS A 10 -0.96 -4.97 -4.55
N GLY A 11 -1.98 -5.67 -5.03
CA GLY A 11 -3.25 -5.85 -4.31
C GLY A 11 -3.06 -6.58 -2.98
N LEU A 12 -2.30 -7.68 -2.98
CA LEU A 12 -1.98 -8.44 -1.78
C LEU A 12 -1.17 -7.61 -0.79
N SER A 13 -0.22 -6.79 -1.28
CA SER A 13 0.55 -5.87 -0.43
C SER A 13 -0.36 -4.89 0.28
N SER A 14 -1.32 -4.32 -0.46
CA SER A 14 -2.35 -3.44 0.09
C SER A 14 -3.19 -4.15 1.14
N PHE A 15 -3.69 -5.35 0.83
CA PHE A 15 -4.51 -6.14 1.75
C PHE A 15 -3.80 -6.43 3.07
N ILE A 16 -2.53 -6.87 3.02
CA ILE A 16 -1.72 -7.12 4.23
C ILE A 16 -1.60 -5.86 5.08
N ASN A 17 -1.34 -4.70 4.45
CA ASN A 17 -1.23 -3.43 5.18
C ASN A 17 -2.54 -3.06 5.87
N VAL A 18 -3.68 -3.29 5.22
CA VAL A 18 -5.00 -3.05 5.82
C VAL A 18 -5.23 -3.95 7.02
N VAL A 19 -4.98 -5.26 6.89
CA VAL A 19 -5.10 -6.22 8.00
C VAL A 19 -4.22 -5.80 9.17
N PHE A 20 -2.98 -5.38 8.91
CA PHE A 20 -2.08 -4.92 9.96
C PHE A 20 -2.63 -3.69 10.69
N VAL A 21 -3.12 -2.68 9.98
CA VAL A 21 -3.73 -1.50 10.61
C VAL A 21 -5.01 -1.85 11.37
N SER A 22 -5.80 -2.82 10.89
CA SER A 22 -7.02 -3.29 11.57
C SER A 22 -6.74 -3.85 12.97
N ILE A 23 -5.56 -4.45 13.20
CA ILE A 23 -5.15 -4.94 14.52
C ILE A 23 -5.05 -3.76 15.52
N PHE A 24 -4.44 -2.64 15.10
CA PHE A 24 -4.33 -1.44 15.93
C PHE A 24 -5.66 -0.70 16.08
N PHE A 25 -6.58 -0.90 15.14
CA PHE A 25 -7.91 -0.32 15.20
C PHE A 25 -8.85 -1.08 16.13
N LEU A 26 -8.57 -2.35 16.45
CA LEU A 26 -9.44 -3.23 17.23
C LEU A 26 -9.90 -2.63 18.58
N PRO A 27 -9.06 -1.93 19.38
CA PRO A 27 -9.52 -1.29 20.62
C PRO A 27 -10.63 -0.25 20.39
N PHE A 28 -10.61 0.46 19.26
CA PHE A 28 -11.58 1.50 18.93
C PHE A 28 -12.95 0.94 18.53
N LEU A 29 -13.05 -0.36 18.23
CA LEU A 29 -14.33 -1.01 17.94
C LEU A 29 -15.23 -1.03 19.17
N PHE A 30 -14.65 -1.19 20.36
CA PHE A 30 -15.36 -1.33 21.63
C PHE A 30 -15.70 0.01 22.30
N ILE A 31 -15.17 1.12 21.78
CA ILE A 31 -15.48 2.46 22.29
C ILE A 31 -16.84 2.90 21.72
N ASP A 32 -17.70 3.45 22.57
CA ASP A 32 -18.98 4.02 22.19
C ASP A 32 -18.80 5.42 21.57
N ILE A 33 -18.38 5.44 20.32
CA ILE A 33 -18.26 6.64 19.49
C ILE A 33 -18.98 6.44 18.16
N PRO A 34 -19.48 7.52 17.53
CA PRO A 34 -20.13 7.46 16.23
C PRO A 34 -19.32 6.69 15.18
N PHE A 35 -20.01 5.88 14.36
CA PHE A 35 -19.38 5.07 13.31
C PHE A 35 -18.58 5.91 12.31
N LEU A 36 -19.03 7.13 12.02
CA LEU A 36 -18.28 8.06 11.18
C LEU A 36 -16.91 8.41 11.78
N ILE A 37 -16.84 8.64 13.10
CA ILE A 37 -15.57 8.93 13.80
C ILE A 37 -14.66 7.69 13.76
N LYS A 38 -15.22 6.49 13.95
CA LYS A 38 -14.48 5.21 13.80
C LYS A 38 -13.81 5.10 12.42
N LYS A 39 -14.47 5.49 11.33
CA LYS A 39 -13.86 5.53 9.99
C LYS A 39 -12.69 6.50 9.91
N PHE A 40 -12.84 7.73 10.42
CA PHE A 40 -11.76 8.71 10.41
C PHE A 40 -10.56 8.28 11.25
N ILE A 41 -10.79 7.64 12.41
CA ILE A 41 -9.73 7.04 13.22
C ILE A 41 -8.99 5.98 12.39
N PHE A 42 -9.71 5.11 11.68
CA PHE A 42 -9.08 4.07 10.87
C PHE A 42 -8.25 4.64 9.71
N ILE A 43 -8.76 5.68 9.04
CA ILE A 43 -8.02 6.42 7.99
C ILE A 43 -6.76 7.06 8.58
N PHE A 44 -6.89 7.69 9.74
CA PHE A 44 -5.77 8.34 10.42
C PHE A 44 -4.71 7.32 10.86
N LEU A 45 -5.11 6.18 11.43
CA LEU A 45 -4.19 5.09 11.77
C LEU A 45 -3.47 4.55 10.53
N PHE A 46 -4.17 4.43 9.40
CA PHE A 46 -3.54 4.00 8.15
C PHE A 46 -2.51 5.02 7.65
N LEU A 47 -2.82 6.32 7.72
CA LEU A 47 -1.85 7.38 7.40
C LEU A 47 -0.65 7.35 8.35
N LEU A 48 -0.89 7.27 9.66
CA LEU A 48 0.16 7.23 10.66
C LEU A 48 1.07 6.02 10.46
N TYR A 49 0.48 4.84 10.20
CA TYR A 49 1.21 3.65 9.81
C TYR A 49 2.14 3.90 8.61
N LYS A 50 1.64 4.53 7.55
CA LYS A 50 2.48 4.88 6.38
C LYS A 50 3.61 5.85 6.73
N LEU A 51 3.31 6.89 7.49
CA LEU A 51 4.30 7.90 7.89
C LEU A 51 5.40 7.29 8.76
N ILE A 52 5.05 6.44 9.74
CA ILE A 52 6.03 5.71 10.56
C ILE A 52 6.98 4.90 9.66
N LEU A 53 6.43 4.15 8.70
CA LEU A 53 7.25 3.31 7.82
C LEU A 53 8.17 4.07 6.88
N ILE A 54 7.80 5.30 6.49
CA ILE A 54 8.71 6.20 5.74
C ILE A 54 10.00 6.39 6.51
N TYR A 55 9.92 6.65 7.82
CA TYR A 55 11.08 6.93 8.66
C TYR A 55 11.84 5.67 9.09
N PHE A 56 11.14 4.60 9.45
CA PHE A 56 11.78 3.45 10.09
C PHE A 56 12.20 2.32 9.14
N LEU A 57 11.49 2.13 8.02
CA LEU A 57 11.70 0.96 7.13
C LEU A 57 12.05 1.37 5.70
N GLU A 58 12.74 2.50 5.52
CA GLU A 58 13.08 3.02 4.18
C GLU A 58 11.84 3.09 3.27
N ASN A 59 10.69 3.46 3.84
CA ASN A 59 9.38 3.49 3.18
C ASN A 59 8.89 2.13 2.64
N LYS A 60 9.42 1.00 3.13
CA LYS A 60 8.89 -0.34 2.85
C LYS A 60 7.74 -0.62 3.80
N SER A 61 6.57 -0.90 3.24
CA SER A 61 5.44 -1.38 4.03
C SER A 61 5.57 -2.84 4.40
N ILE A 62 4.85 -3.27 5.44
CA ILE A 62 4.87 -4.68 5.88
C ILE A 62 4.41 -5.60 4.75
N GLY A 63 3.37 -5.21 4.01
CA GLY A 63 2.94 -5.92 2.81
C GLY A 63 4.04 -6.03 1.76
N MET A 64 4.88 -4.99 1.59
CA MET A 64 6.01 -5.06 0.65
C MET A 64 7.09 -6.03 1.14
N ILE A 65 7.39 -6.00 2.44
CA ILE A 65 8.37 -6.89 3.08
C ILE A 65 7.94 -8.35 2.93
N LEU A 66 6.69 -8.68 3.28
CA LEU A 66 6.17 -10.05 3.18
C LEU A 66 6.12 -10.57 1.74
N ILE A 67 5.83 -9.69 0.77
CA ILE A 67 5.79 -10.06 -0.66
C ILE A 67 7.20 -10.10 -1.29
N GLY A 68 8.21 -9.55 -0.61
CA GLY A 68 9.56 -9.41 -1.13
C GLY A 68 9.67 -8.39 -2.26
N SER A 69 8.85 -7.34 -2.21
CA SER A 69 8.88 -6.24 -3.19
C SER A 69 9.58 -5.01 -2.63
N TYR A 70 10.19 -4.24 -3.51
CA TYR A 70 11.00 -3.07 -3.18
C TYR A 70 10.67 -1.92 -4.10
N TRP A 71 10.95 -0.69 -3.66
CA TRP A 71 10.97 0.46 -4.56
C TRP A 71 12.09 0.27 -5.60
N LYS A 72 11.79 0.59 -6.86
CA LYS A 72 12.74 0.44 -7.97
C LYS A 72 14.00 1.29 -7.78
N GLU A 73 13.85 2.45 -7.16
CA GLU A 73 14.89 3.44 -6.92
C GLU A 73 14.64 4.11 -5.56
N ASN A 74 15.63 4.86 -5.09
CA ASN A 74 15.53 5.63 -3.86
C ASN A 74 14.76 6.93 -4.11
N TYR A 75 13.45 6.90 -3.88
CA TYR A 75 12.59 8.07 -4.05
C TYR A 75 12.82 9.11 -2.93
N PRO A 76 12.82 10.42 -3.25
CA PRO A 76 12.92 11.49 -2.25
C PRO A 76 11.81 11.43 -1.20
N LEU A 77 12.09 11.87 0.03
CA LEU A 77 11.12 11.84 1.14
C LEU A 77 9.81 12.59 0.82
N LYS A 78 9.88 13.70 0.07
CA LYS A 78 8.70 14.42 -0.43
C LYS A 78 7.77 13.52 -1.25
N ASN A 79 8.32 12.72 -2.14
CA ASN A 79 7.57 11.79 -2.99
C ASN A 79 6.92 10.70 -2.13
N GLN A 80 7.67 10.16 -1.16
CA GLN A 80 7.16 9.15 -0.24
C GLN A 80 6.00 9.67 0.62
N PHE A 81 6.08 10.93 1.09
CA PHE A 81 5.00 11.58 1.80
C PHE A 81 3.76 11.78 0.93
N ILE A 82 3.93 12.31 -0.28
CA ILE A 82 2.85 12.46 -1.27
C ILE A 82 2.19 11.11 -1.55
N HIS A 83 3.00 10.07 -1.73
CA HIS A 83 2.53 8.71 -1.92
C HIS A 83 1.68 8.24 -0.73
N ALA A 84 2.14 8.44 0.51
CA ALA A 84 1.39 8.06 1.70
C ALA A 84 0.02 8.77 1.77
N VAL A 85 -0.03 10.08 1.49
CA VAL A 85 -1.28 10.85 1.50
C VAL A 85 -2.24 10.34 0.43
N PHE A 86 -1.81 10.25 -0.84
CA PHE A 86 -2.69 9.80 -1.92
C PHE A 86 -3.09 8.32 -1.78
N TYR A 87 -2.23 7.49 -1.21
CA TYR A 87 -2.59 6.11 -0.90
C TYR A 87 -3.65 6.09 0.21
N THR A 88 -3.49 6.83 1.30
CA THR A 88 -4.52 6.93 2.33
C THR A 88 -5.85 7.42 1.77
N ILE A 89 -5.84 8.44 0.90
CA ILE A 89 -7.06 8.93 0.24
C ILE A 89 -7.69 7.82 -0.61
N SER A 90 -6.89 7.16 -1.46
CA SER A 90 -7.35 6.01 -2.26
C SER A 90 -7.84 4.85 -1.41
N PHE A 91 -7.29 4.65 -0.22
CA PHE A 91 -7.72 3.61 0.72
C PHE A 91 -9.04 4.00 1.38
N SER A 92 -9.23 5.28 1.72
CA SER A 92 -10.43 5.77 2.38
C SER A 92 -11.71 5.46 1.60
N THR A 93 -11.63 5.34 0.26
CA THR A 93 -12.77 4.94 -0.57
C THR A 93 -13.34 3.57 -0.19
N LEU A 94 -12.55 2.67 0.40
CA LEU A 94 -13.02 1.38 0.92
C LEU A 94 -14.04 1.53 2.05
N LEU A 95 -13.97 2.62 2.82
CA LEU A 95 -14.79 2.84 4.01
C LEU A 95 -16.07 3.62 3.71
N PHE A 96 -16.14 4.31 2.58
CA PHE A 96 -17.28 5.14 2.19
C PHE A 96 -18.03 4.50 1.03
N TRP A 97 -18.98 3.64 1.39
CA TRP A 97 -19.95 3.10 0.45
C TRP A 97 -21.09 4.10 0.27
N ILE A 98 -21.37 4.49 -0.97
CA ILE A 98 -22.53 5.32 -1.30
C ILE A 98 -23.73 4.41 -1.60
N TYR A 99 -23.65 3.60 -2.65
CA TYR A 99 -24.67 2.61 -3.02
C TYR A 99 -24.11 1.65 -4.08
N PHE A 100 -24.39 0.35 -4.04
CA PHE A 100 -23.94 -0.59 -5.08
C PHE A 100 -24.76 -0.39 -6.37
N PRO A 101 -24.15 -0.32 -7.58
CA PRO A 101 -22.74 -0.58 -7.91
C PRO A 101 -21.83 0.66 -7.87
N PHE A 102 -22.35 1.83 -7.55
CA PHE A 102 -21.63 3.10 -7.42
C PHE A 102 -20.87 3.22 -6.08
N ASP A 103 -20.16 2.16 -5.72
CA ASP A 103 -19.22 2.19 -4.61
C ASP A 103 -17.98 2.99 -5.02
N LEU A 104 -17.59 3.98 -4.22
CA LEU A 104 -16.40 4.80 -4.42
C LEU A 104 -15.14 3.93 -4.57
N PHE A 105 -15.08 2.82 -3.85
CA PHE A 105 -13.98 1.86 -3.98
C PHE A 105 -13.96 1.19 -5.34
N LEU A 106 -15.09 0.67 -5.82
CA LEU A 106 -15.17 0.00 -7.11
C LEU A 106 -14.83 0.96 -8.25
N PHE A 107 -15.33 2.20 -8.18
CA PHE A 107 -15.00 3.23 -9.15
C PHE A 107 -13.50 3.55 -9.15
N ASN A 108 -12.92 3.80 -7.97
CA ASN A 108 -11.49 4.07 -7.81
C ASN A 108 -10.64 2.89 -8.33
N MET A 109 -11.03 1.65 -8.07
CA MET A 109 -10.28 0.48 -8.54
C MET A 109 -10.39 0.29 -10.06
N LEU A 110 -11.62 0.21 -10.61
CA LEU A 110 -11.85 -0.14 -12.01
C LEU A 110 -11.45 0.96 -12.99
N PHE A 111 -11.68 2.22 -12.64
CA PHE A 111 -11.49 3.34 -13.59
C PHE A 111 -10.22 4.16 -13.32
N ILE A 112 -9.63 4.05 -12.13
CA ILE A 112 -8.44 4.84 -11.76
C ILE A 112 -7.23 3.93 -11.52
N GLN A 113 -7.26 3.07 -10.50
CA GLN A 113 -6.07 2.33 -10.07
C GLN A 113 -5.65 1.23 -11.05
N ILE A 114 -6.59 0.37 -11.47
CA ILE A 114 -6.28 -0.76 -12.37
C ILE A 114 -5.80 -0.25 -13.74
N PRO A 115 -6.48 0.71 -14.41
CA PRO A 115 -5.97 1.26 -15.66
C PRO A 115 -4.58 1.86 -15.51
N MET A 116 -4.32 2.61 -14.44
CA MET A 116 -2.98 3.18 -14.20
C MET A 116 -1.91 2.09 -14.05
N ILE A 117 -2.21 1.00 -13.35
CA ILE A 117 -1.26 -0.13 -13.22
C ILE A 117 -0.99 -0.76 -14.59
N LEU A 118 -2.02 -0.96 -15.42
CA LEU A 118 -1.89 -1.57 -16.74
C LEU A 118 -1.12 -0.67 -17.72
N TYR A 119 -1.39 0.64 -17.73
CA TYR A 119 -0.78 1.58 -18.68
C TYR A 119 0.58 2.12 -18.24
N LYS A 120 0.79 2.35 -16.93
CA LYS A 120 1.99 3.03 -16.40
C LYS A 120 2.84 2.14 -15.50
N GLY A 121 2.41 0.91 -15.23
CA GLY A 121 3.13 0.00 -14.33
C GLY A 121 3.10 0.45 -12.86
N THR A 122 2.29 1.45 -12.51
CA THR A 122 2.15 2.00 -11.15
C THR A 122 0.71 2.45 -10.89
N THR A 123 0.34 2.59 -9.62
CA THR A 123 -0.97 3.11 -9.19
C THR A 123 -1.06 4.61 -9.47
N MET A 124 -2.27 5.19 -9.39
CA MET A 124 -2.43 6.64 -9.56
C MET A 124 -1.63 7.42 -8.50
N HIS A 125 -1.69 6.98 -7.25
CA HIS A 125 -0.93 7.59 -6.16
C HIS A 125 0.59 7.41 -6.34
N GLY A 126 1.05 6.29 -6.91
CA GLY A 126 2.44 6.08 -7.29
C GLY A 126 2.89 7.00 -8.42
N TYR A 127 2.04 7.20 -9.42
CA TYR A 127 2.31 8.11 -10.53
C TYR A 127 2.42 9.56 -10.06
N LEU A 128 1.45 10.04 -9.27
CA LEU A 128 1.42 11.40 -8.71
C LEU A 128 2.58 11.66 -7.75
N ALA A 129 3.07 10.64 -7.06
CA ALA A 129 4.25 10.69 -6.21
C ALA A 129 5.59 10.65 -6.99
N GLY A 130 5.59 10.96 -8.29
CA GLY A 130 6.81 10.95 -9.11
C GLY A 130 7.14 9.57 -9.66
N LYS A 131 6.12 8.86 -10.18
CA LYS A 131 6.26 7.57 -10.89
C LYS A 131 6.91 6.48 -10.02
N MET A 132 6.51 6.40 -8.76
CA MET A 132 6.99 5.38 -7.83
C MET A 132 6.59 3.98 -8.29
N VAL A 133 7.56 3.12 -8.59
CA VAL A 133 7.32 1.73 -9.05
C VAL A 133 7.90 0.73 -8.07
N THR A 134 7.17 -0.36 -7.83
CA THR A 134 7.63 -1.50 -7.05
C THR A 134 8.06 -2.66 -7.94
N VAL A 135 9.23 -3.22 -7.63
CA VAL A 135 9.87 -4.35 -8.33
C VAL A 135 10.16 -5.49 -7.36
N LYS A 136 10.40 -6.68 -7.89
CA LYS A 136 10.77 -7.88 -7.13
C LYS A 136 12.07 -8.48 -7.69
N LYS A 137 12.94 -8.95 -6.79
CA LYS A 137 14.14 -9.70 -7.18
C LYS A 137 13.72 -11.09 -7.70
N PRO A 138 14.41 -11.64 -8.71
CA PRO A 138 14.13 -12.99 -9.19
C PRO A 138 14.46 -14.02 -8.09
N ASN A 139 13.60 -15.04 -7.93
CA ASN A 139 13.71 -16.07 -6.88
C ASN A 139 15.02 -16.90 -6.91
N ASN A 140 15.86 -16.76 -7.95
CA ASN A 140 17.05 -17.58 -8.14
C ASN A 140 18.27 -17.16 -7.31
N GLU A 141 18.27 -15.99 -6.66
CA GLU A 141 19.41 -15.57 -5.84
C GLU A 141 19.38 -16.13 -4.40
N ASN A 142 18.23 -16.62 -3.92
CA ASN A 142 18.11 -17.20 -2.57
C ASN A 142 18.60 -18.66 -2.46
N LYS A 143 19.02 -19.29 -3.57
CA LYS A 143 19.57 -20.66 -3.55
C LYS A 143 21.10 -20.71 -3.42
N ASN A 144 21.83 -19.63 -3.67
CA ASN A 144 23.30 -19.67 -3.72
C ASN A 144 24.00 -19.12 -2.47
N THR A 145 23.29 -18.50 -1.52
CA THR A 145 23.89 -17.99 -0.28
C THR A 145 23.92 -19.00 0.87
N LYS A 146 23.33 -20.20 0.71
CA LYS A 146 23.46 -21.31 1.67
C LYS A 146 24.63 -22.26 1.36
N ALA A 147 25.43 -22.00 0.31
CA ALA A 147 26.52 -22.89 -0.11
C ALA A 147 27.91 -22.51 0.41
N TYR A 148 28.06 -21.41 1.16
CA TYR A 148 29.36 -20.93 1.67
C TYR A 148 29.32 -20.50 3.14
N SER A 149 28.68 -21.32 3.98
CA SER A 149 28.94 -21.30 5.42
C SER A 149 29.33 -22.71 5.86
N ILE A 150 30.60 -23.04 5.61
CA ILE A 150 31.34 -24.09 6.34
C ILE A 150 32.20 -23.34 7.36
#